data_AF-A0A7Y0SJJ8-F1
#
_entry.id   AF-A0A7Y0SJJ8-F1
#
_cell.length_a   1.000
_cell.length_b   1.000
_cell.length_c   1.000
_cell.angle_alpha   90.00
_cell.angle_beta   90.00
_cell.angle_gamma   90.00
#
_symmetry.space_group_name_H-M   'P 1'
#
loop_
_entity.id
_entity.type
_entity.pdbx_description
1 polymer ?
#
loop_
_entity_poly.entity_id
_entity_poly.type
_entity_poly.pdbx_seq_one_letter_code
_entity_poly.pdbx_strand_id
1 'polypeptide(L)'
;MIFVKRMLFVLLIFLLISSLCVITLELLCNGLSSANLVKVSPLLAFLGAISALYIWAANVVRLRSDDILKEVGNMYERSYDTLSGSKINELPQNDRMLWLTSARLLLSAQDLSLNLTEPSHKKIHKEIEAFWQWKFYLLISSEKNKFPENYFSEGVSHYIAHSKGQNAPIAVPSLIVLYKFFQWKGDGIDRLDNYRTITEPEFEKLQGVPPQVLEIMRKWGVKT
;
A
#
# COMPACT_ATOMS: atom_id res chain seq x y z
N MET A 1 7.04 -18.92 -8.24
CA MET A 1 7.26 -17.86 -9.25
C MET A 1 8.63 -17.19 -9.17
N ILE A 2 9.15 -16.81 -7.99
CA ILE A 2 10.49 -16.19 -7.87
C ILE A 2 11.60 -17.08 -8.45
N PHE A 3 11.56 -18.39 -8.17
CA PHE A 3 12.50 -19.37 -8.73
C PHE A 3 12.45 -19.42 -10.26
N VAL A 4 11.26 -19.49 -10.84
CA VAL A 4 11.05 -19.51 -12.30
C VAL A 4 11.56 -18.23 -12.96
N LYS A 5 11.31 -17.06 -12.37
CA LYS A 5 11.82 -15.78 -12.87
C LYS A 5 13.35 -15.73 -12.86
N ARG A 6 13.98 -16.23 -11.78
CA ARG A 6 15.45 -16.33 -11.67
C ARG A 6 16.03 -17.28 -12.71
N MET A 7 15.41 -18.45 -12.91
CA MET A 7 15.84 -19.42 -13.91
C MET A 7 15.74 -18.85 -15.33
N LEU A 8 14.63 -18.22 -15.68
CA LEU A 8 14.44 -17.57 -16.99
C LEU A 8 15.47 -16.45 -17.23
N PHE A 9 15.79 -15.66 -16.20
CA PHE A 9 16.80 -14.61 -16.29
C PHE A 9 18.20 -15.17 -16.55
N VAL A 10 18.61 -16.22 -15.83
CA VAL A 10 19.90 -16.91 -16.04
C VAL A 10 19.96 -17.49 -17.45
N LEU A 11 18.88 -18.13 -17.91
CA LEU A 11 18.80 -18.69 -19.25
C LEU A 11 18.92 -17.60 -20.34
N LEU A 12 18.29 -16.45 -20.13
CA LEU A 12 18.37 -15.30 -21.03
C LEU A 12 19.80 -14.77 -21.14
N ILE A 13 20.51 -14.63 -20.02
CA ILE A 13 21.94 -14.23 -20.01
C ILE A 13 22.79 -15.27 -20.74
N PHE A 14 22.58 -16.56 -20.45
CA PHE A 14 23.33 -17.63 -21.10
C PHE A 14 23.17 -17.61 -22.63
N LEU A 15 21.94 -17.45 -23.13
CA LEU A 15 21.67 -17.36 -24.56
C LEU A 15 22.24 -16.10 -25.20
N LEU A 16 22.21 -14.98 -24.49
CA LEU A 16 22.81 -13.74 -24.97
C LEU A 16 24.33 -13.92 -25.15
N ILE A 17 25.01 -14.48 -24.15
CA ILE A 17 26.45 -14.79 -24.21
C ILE A 17 26.73 -15.80 -25.34
N SER A 18 25.96 -16.88 -25.42
CA SER A 18 26.13 -17.90 -26.46
C SER A 18 25.96 -17.31 -27.87
N SER A 19 24.96 -16.44 -28.07
CA SER A 19 24.74 -15.78 -29.36
C SER A 19 25.90 -14.85 -29.72
N LEU A 20 26.41 -14.10 -28.73
CA LEU A 20 27.56 -13.20 -28.93
C LEU A 20 28.83 -14.00 -29.27
N CYS A 21 29.09 -15.12 -28.58
CA CYS A 21 30.23 -15.99 -28.87
C CYS A 21 30.20 -16.59 -30.28
N VAL A 22 29.03 -17.01 -30.76
CA VAL A 22 28.90 -17.56 -32.12
C VAL A 22 29.14 -16.46 -33.16
N ILE A 23 28.61 -15.25 -32.95
CA ILE A 23 28.82 -14.10 -33.84
C ILE A 23 30.30 -13.72 -33.89
N THR A 24 30.99 -13.62 -32.75
CA THR A 24 32.40 -13.25 -32.71
C THR A 24 33.29 -14.31 -33.33
N LEU A 25 33.00 -15.60 -33.13
CA LEU A 25 33.74 -16.70 -33.75
C LEU A 25 33.59 -16.68 -35.28
N GLU A 26 32.36 -16.50 -35.78
CA GLU A 26 32.11 -16.44 -37.23
C GLU A 26 32.81 -15.24 -37.87
N LEU A 27 32.82 -14.08 -37.20
CA LEU A 27 33.56 -12.89 -37.66
C LEU A 27 35.08 -13.11 -37.67
N LEU A 28 35.62 -13.83 -36.68
CA LEU A 28 37.05 -14.13 -36.58
C LEU A 28 37.51 -15.14 -37.64
N CYS A 29 36.70 -16.15 -37.94
CA CYS A 29 37.02 -17.19 -38.92
C CYS A 29 36.83 -16.72 -40.38
N ASN A 30 35.75 -15.99 -40.67
CA ASN A 30 35.33 -15.69 -42.05
C ASN A 30 35.50 -14.20 -42.44
N GLY A 31 35.84 -13.33 -41.49
CA GLY A 31 35.90 -11.89 -41.71
C GLY A 31 34.51 -11.27 -41.94
N LEU A 32 34.43 -9.93 -41.87
CA LEU A 32 33.16 -9.19 -41.91
C LEU A 32 32.39 -9.37 -43.25
N SER A 33 33.10 -9.55 -44.35
CA SER A 33 32.53 -9.59 -45.71
C SER A 33 31.82 -10.91 -46.06
N SER A 34 32.10 -12.00 -45.33
CA SER A 34 31.57 -13.33 -45.66
C SER A 34 30.86 -14.06 -44.51
N ALA A 35 30.56 -13.34 -43.42
CA ALA A 35 29.87 -13.91 -42.26
C ALA A 35 28.44 -14.40 -42.60
N ASN A 36 28.11 -15.65 -42.23
CA ASN A 36 26.79 -16.23 -42.50
C ASN A 36 25.87 -16.14 -41.26
N LEU A 37 25.05 -15.09 -41.22
CA LEU A 37 24.12 -14.81 -40.11
C LEU A 37 22.99 -15.83 -39.96
N VAL A 38 22.71 -16.66 -40.97
CA VAL A 38 21.65 -17.68 -40.91
C VAL A 38 21.93 -18.69 -39.79
N LYS A 39 23.20 -18.97 -39.49
CA LYS A 39 23.62 -19.87 -38.41
C LYS A 39 23.19 -19.39 -37.01
N VAL A 40 23.07 -18.08 -36.82
CA VAL A 40 22.72 -17.46 -35.53
C VAL A 40 21.20 -17.26 -35.39
N SER A 41 20.45 -17.34 -36.50
CA SER A 41 19.01 -17.10 -36.51
C SER A 41 18.20 -17.95 -35.52
N PRO A 42 18.48 -19.26 -35.29
CA PRO A 42 17.72 -20.04 -34.32
C PRO A 42 17.99 -19.61 -32.87
N LEU A 43 19.22 -19.22 -32.56
CA LEU A 43 19.59 -18.73 -31.22
C LEU A 43 18.90 -17.40 -30.92
N LEU A 44 18.86 -16.48 -31.89
CA LEU A 44 18.16 -15.20 -31.76
C LEU A 44 16.65 -15.39 -31.60
N ALA A 45 16.05 -16.31 -32.37
CA ALA A 45 14.63 -16.65 -32.23
C ALA A 45 14.33 -17.23 -30.83
N PHE A 46 15.19 -18.10 -30.32
CA PHE A 46 15.04 -18.69 -28.99
C PHE A 46 15.22 -17.66 -27.86
N LEU A 47 16.18 -16.75 -28.01
CA LEU A 47 16.38 -15.61 -27.11
C LEU A 47 15.14 -14.70 -27.09
N GLY A 48 14.55 -14.42 -28.25
CA GLY A 48 13.30 -13.68 -28.36
C GLY A 48 12.14 -14.37 -27.65
N ALA A 49 11.98 -15.68 -27.86
CA ALA A 49 10.95 -16.48 -27.19
C ALA A 49 11.09 -16.47 -25.66
N ILE A 50 12.31 -16.66 -25.14
CA ILE A 50 12.57 -16.64 -23.69
C ILE A 50 12.39 -15.24 -23.11
N SER A 51 12.77 -14.20 -23.84
CA SER A 51 12.51 -12.81 -23.44
C SER A 51 11.01 -12.54 -23.30
N ALA A 52 10.21 -13.00 -24.27
CA ALA A 52 8.75 -12.88 -24.21
C ALA A 52 8.17 -13.66 -23.01
N LEU A 53 8.63 -14.89 -22.76
CA LEU A 53 8.21 -15.68 -21.59
C LEU A 53 8.60 -15.02 -20.26
N TYR A 54 9.80 -14.44 -20.18
CA TYR A 54 10.24 -13.71 -19.00
C TYR A 54 9.38 -12.48 -18.74
N ILE A 55 9.11 -11.66 -19.77
CA ILE A 55 8.24 -10.49 -19.67
C ILE A 55 6.83 -10.90 -19.24
N TRP A 56 6.27 -11.94 -19.86
CA TRP A 56 4.97 -12.47 -19.49
C TRP A 56 4.93 -12.93 -18.04
N ALA A 57 5.90 -13.74 -17.59
CA ALA A 57 5.98 -14.21 -16.22
C ALA A 57 6.11 -13.05 -15.22
N ALA A 58 6.92 -12.03 -15.54
CA ALA A 58 7.06 -10.83 -14.72
C ALA A 58 5.75 -10.03 -14.65
N ASN A 59 5.05 -9.87 -15.77
CA ASN A 59 3.77 -9.18 -15.83
C ASN A 59 2.68 -9.92 -15.04
N VAL A 60 2.61 -11.25 -15.09
CA VAL A 60 1.62 -12.02 -14.32
C VAL A 60 1.82 -11.83 -12.80
N VAL A 61 3.06 -11.84 -12.32
CA VAL A 61 3.36 -11.55 -10.89
C VAL A 61 2.85 -10.16 -10.52
N ARG A 62 3.17 -9.17 -11.35
CA ARG A 62 2.82 -7.77 -11.10
C ARG A 62 1.31 -7.56 -11.13
N LEU A 63 0.61 -8.10 -12.13
CA LEU A 63 -0.85 -8.00 -12.27
C LEU A 63 -1.56 -8.63 -11.07
N ARG A 64 -1.16 -9.82 -10.64
CA ARG A 64 -1.71 -10.43 -9.42
C ARG A 64 -1.50 -9.54 -8.19
N SER A 65 -0.33 -8.92 -8.08
CA SER A 65 -0.07 -7.99 -6.97
C SER A 65 -0.87 -6.69 -7.09
N ASP A 66 -1.29 -6.29 -8.29
CA ASP A 66 -2.14 -5.12 -8.54
C ASP A 66 -3.59 -5.41 -8.14
N ASP A 67 -4.11 -6.59 -8.53
CA ASP A 67 -5.45 -7.05 -8.15
C ASP A 67 -5.60 -7.12 -6.63
N ILE A 68 -4.58 -7.66 -5.94
CA ILE A 68 -4.53 -7.69 -4.47
C ILE A 68 -4.57 -6.28 -3.90
N LEU A 69 -3.76 -5.35 -4.43
CA LEU A 69 -3.70 -3.98 -3.94
C LEU A 69 -5.05 -3.26 -4.08
N LYS A 70 -5.71 -3.44 -5.24
CA LYS A 70 -7.03 -2.89 -5.49
C LYS A 70 -8.06 -3.45 -4.53
N GLU A 71 -8.06 -4.77 -4.31
CA GLU A 71 -9.02 -5.38 -3.39
C GLU A 71 -8.78 -4.96 -1.94
N VAL A 72 -7.53 -4.85 -1.49
CA VAL A 72 -7.19 -4.31 -0.17
C VAL A 72 -7.76 -2.88 0.00
N GLY A 73 -7.60 -2.02 -1.00
CA GLY A 73 -8.19 -0.68 -1.02
C GLY A 73 -9.71 -0.70 -0.89
N ASN A 74 -10.38 -1.53 -1.70
CA ASN A 74 -11.84 -1.70 -1.64
C ASN A 74 -12.32 -2.21 -0.27
N MET A 75 -11.55 -3.09 0.37
CA MET A 75 -11.91 -3.64 1.68
C MET A 75 -11.77 -2.60 2.79
N TYR A 76 -10.75 -1.74 2.74
CA TYR A 76 -10.67 -0.59 3.64
C TYR A 76 -11.85 0.37 3.45
N GLU A 77 -12.19 0.68 2.19
CA GLU A 77 -13.34 1.54 1.85
C GLU A 77 -14.65 0.95 2.37
N ARG A 78 -14.94 -0.31 2.03
CA ARG A 78 -16.13 -1.03 2.54
C ARG A 78 -16.17 -1.10 4.06
N SER A 79 -15.02 -1.30 4.70
CA SER A 79 -14.90 -1.31 6.17
C SER A 79 -15.30 0.04 6.76
N TYR A 80 -14.83 1.14 6.16
CA TYR A 80 -15.18 2.49 6.57
C TYR A 80 -16.66 2.79 6.32
N ASP A 81 -17.15 2.53 5.11
CA ASP A 81 -18.53 2.82 4.70
C ASP A 81 -19.55 2.04 5.54
N THR A 82 -19.23 0.78 5.87
CA THR A 82 -20.06 -0.04 6.77
C THR A 82 -20.23 0.63 8.13
N LEU A 83 -19.21 1.33 8.62
CA LEU A 83 -19.23 1.96 9.95
C LEU A 83 -19.77 3.40 9.90
N SER A 84 -19.36 4.20 8.91
CA SER A 84 -19.83 5.57 8.75
C SER A 84 -21.30 5.64 8.32
N GLY A 85 -21.80 4.60 7.66
CA GLY A 85 -23.10 4.64 7.00
C GLY A 85 -23.12 5.69 5.87
N SER A 86 -24.33 6.12 5.50
CA SER A 86 -24.56 7.04 4.39
C SER A 86 -24.35 8.53 4.72
N LYS A 87 -23.80 8.86 5.89
CA LYS A 87 -23.73 10.24 6.38
C LYS A 87 -22.33 10.63 6.82
N ILE A 88 -21.82 11.70 6.24
CA ILE A 88 -20.49 12.25 6.53
C ILE A 88 -20.57 13.09 7.81
N ASN A 89 -19.64 12.89 8.74
CA ASN A 89 -19.51 13.62 10.03
C ASN A 89 -20.62 13.36 11.07
N GLU A 90 -21.41 12.30 10.91
CA GLU A 90 -22.26 11.80 12.00
C GLU A 90 -21.54 10.66 12.73
N LEU A 91 -21.88 10.48 14.01
CA LEU A 91 -21.43 9.33 14.78
C LEU A 91 -21.90 8.04 14.08
N PRO A 92 -21.08 6.97 14.07
CA PRO A 92 -21.53 5.66 13.62
C PRO A 92 -22.85 5.24 14.28
N GLN A 93 -23.60 4.38 13.64
CA GLN A 93 -24.76 3.78 14.31
C GLN A 93 -24.28 2.86 15.44
N ASN A 94 -24.97 2.92 16.58
CA ASN A 94 -24.74 2.03 17.71
C ASN A 94 -25.34 0.64 17.41
N ASP A 95 -24.73 -0.06 16.46
CA ASP A 95 -25.12 -1.38 16.00
C ASP A 95 -23.92 -2.34 16.07
N ARG A 96 -24.06 -3.36 16.91
CA ARG A 96 -23.03 -4.38 17.12
C ARG A 96 -22.55 -5.04 15.82
N MET A 97 -23.44 -5.30 14.86
CA MET A 97 -23.11 -5.96 13.60
C MET A 97 -22.31 -5.08 12.66
N LEU A 98 -22.61 -3.78 12.60
CA LEU A 98 -21.84 -2.83 11.78
C LEU A 98 -20.40 -2.73 12.28
N TRP A 99 -20.21 -2.55 13.59
CA TRP A 99 -18.90 -2.48 14.22
C TRP A 99 -18.09 -3.77 14.03
N LEU A 100 -18.72 -4.94 14.20
CA LEU A 100 -18.07 -6.23 13.96
C LEU A 100 -17.69 -6.43 12.48
N THR A 101 -18.57 -6.05 11.57
CA THR A 101 -18.36 -6.24 10.13
C THR A 101 -17.23 -5.34 9.64
N SER A 102 -17.24 -4.07 10.04
CA SER A 102 -16.15 -3.12 9.78
C SER A 102 -14.80 -3.64 10.27
N ALA A 103 -14.72 -4.10 11.54
CA ALA A 103 -13.50 -4.65 12.11
C ALA A 103 -13.00 -5.91 11.37
N ARG A 104 -13.90 -6.81 10.95
CA ARG A 104 -13.52 -8.01 10.18
C ARG A 104 -13.01 -7.68 8.78
N LEU A 105 -13.67 -6.76 8.08
CA LEU A 105 -13.22 -6.29 6.78
C LEU A 105 -11.84 -5.64 6.86
N LEU A 106 -11.61 -4.86 7.92
CA LEU A 106 -10.33 -4.21 8.19
C LEU A 106 -9.20 -5.23 8.39
N LEU A 107 -9.41 -6.22 9.26
CA LEU A 107 -8.45 -7.30 9.49
C LEU A 107 -8.19 -8.08 8.21
N SER A 108 -9.25 -8.39 7.45
CA SER A 108 -9.11 -9.12 6.19
C SER A 108 -8.30 -8.34 5.14
N ALA A 109 -8.44 -7.00 5.10
CA ALA A 109 -7.62 -6.14 4.27
C ALA A 109 -6.14 -6.19 4.69
N GLN A 110 -5.87 -6.14 6.00
CA GLN A 110 -4.51 -6.24 6.53
C GLN A 110 -3.88 -7.60 6.23
N ASP A 111 -4.61 -8.70 6.43
CA ASP A 111 -4.14 -10.05 6.14
C ASP A 111 -3.89 -10.24 4.63
N LEU A 112 -4.79 -9.72 3.78
CA LEU A 112 -4.64 -9.80 2.32
C LEU A 112 -3.41 -9.01 1.84
N SER A 113 -3.12 -7.86 2.46
CA SER A 113 -1.96 -7.02 2.10
C SER A 113 -0.61 -7.74 2.29
N LEU A 114 -0.53 -8.73 3.17
CA LEU A 114 0.69 -9.54 3.37
C LEU A 114 1.08 -10.32 2.10
N ASN A 115 0.12 -10.57 1.20
CA ASN A 115 0.34 -11.29 -0.06
C ASN A 115 0.84 -10.41 -1.20
N LEU A 116 1.00 -9.09 -0.99
CA LEU A 116 1.59 -8.20 -1.99
C LEU A 116 3.02 -8.64 -2.28
N THR A 117 3.33 -8.91 -3.55
CA THR A 117 4.66 -9.36 -3.97
C THR A 117 5.52 -8.21 -4.51
N GLU A 118 4.88 -7.21 -5.11
CA GLU A 118 5.58 -6.11 -5.77
C GLU A 118 5.99 -5.01 -4.75
N PRO A 119 7.28 -4.64 -4.65
CA PRO A 119 7.74 -3.64 -3.69
C PRO A 119 7.08 -2.26 -3.85
N SER A 120 6.79 -1.85 -5.09
CA SER A 120 6.08 -0.59 -5.34
C SER A 120 4.66 -0.64 -4.79
N HIS A 121 3.96 -1.77 -4.97
CA HIS A 121 2.59 -1.93 -4.47
C HIS A 121 2.55 -1.95 -2.93
N LYS A 122 3.57 -2.52 -2.26
CA LYS A 122 3.70 -2.42 -0.80
C LYS A 122 3.83 -0.97 -0.33
N LYS A 123 4.58 -0.14 -1.06
CA LYS A 123 4.70 1.29 -0.75
C LYS A 123 3.38 2.02 -0.94
N ILE A 124 2.66 1.72 -2.02
CA ILE A 124 1.34 2.30 -2.29
C ILE A 124 0.34 1.88 -1.20
N HIS A 125 0.34 0.60 -0.81
CA HIS A 125 -0.50 0.09 0.26
C HIS A 125 -0.30 0.85 1.58
N LYS A 126 0.94 1.15 1.97
CA LYS A 126 1.21 1.96 3.18
C LYS A 126 0.53 3.34 3.14
N GLU A 127 0.53 4.01 1.98
CA GLU A 127 -0.14 5.31 1.83
C GLU A 127 -1.67 5.17 1.90
N ILE A 128 -2.22 4.12 1.27
CA ILE A 128 -3.64 3.79 1.34
C ILE A 128 -4.05 3.51 2.79
N GLU A 129 -3.27 2.69 3.50
CA GLU A 129 -3.52 2.36 4.90
C GLU A 129 -3.47 3.62 5.77
N ALA A 130 -2.45 4.47 5.63
CA ALA A 130 -2.34 5.73 6.36
C ALA A 130 -3.53 6.68 6.11
N PHE A 131 -3.98 6.78 4.85
CA PHE A 131 -5.19 7.53 4.51
C PHE A 131 -6.42 7.01 5.26
N TRP A 132 -6.61 5.68 5.29
CA TRP A 132 -7.74 5.07 5.98
C TRP A 132 -7.61 5.16 7.49
N GLN A 133 -6.41 5.05 8.06
CA GLN A 133 -6.16 5.30 9.49
C GLN A 133 -6.64 6.69 9.88
N TRP A 134 -6.27 7.71 9.10
CA TRP A 134 -6.76 9.07 9.31
C TRP A 134 -8.29 9.17 9.23
N LYS A 135 -8.90 8.52 8.24
CA LYS A 135 -10.37 8.50 8.08
C LYS A 135 -11.07 7.86 9.29
N PHE A 136 -10.56 6.73 9.79
CA PHE A 136 -11.08 6.10 11.00
C PHE A 136 -10.84 6.95 12.25
N TYR A 137 -9.67 7.57 12.39
CA TYR A 137 -9.41 8.53 13.47
C TYR A 137 -10.46 9.65 13.47
N LEU A 138 -10.75 10.24 12.30
CA LEU A 138 -11.79 11.27 12.19
C LEU A 138 -13.19 10.77 12.51
N LEU A 139 -13.48 9.48 12.31
CA LEU A 139 -14.81 8.90 12.53
C LEU A 139 -15.06 8.49 13.98
N ILE A 140 -14.05 7.97 14.68
CA ILE A 140 -14.25 7.33 16.00
C ILE A 140 -13.29 7.80 17.10
N SER A 141 -12.33 8.70 16.83
CA SER A 141 -11.50 9.27 17.89
C SER A 141 -12.33 10.12 18.85
N SER A 142 -12.13 9.91 20.15
CA SER A 142 -12.75 10.71 21.22
C SER A 142 -12.31 12.18 21.20
N GLU A 143 -11.15 12.49 20.61
CA GLU A 143 -10.67 13.86 20.46
C GLU A 143 -11.46 14.65 19.42
N LYS A 144 -11.95 13.95 18.38
CA LYS A 144 -12.69 14.55 17.26
C LYS A 144 -14.19 14.42 17.43
N ASN A 145 -14.66 13.33 18.01
CA ASN A 145 -16.07 13.04 18.21
C ASN A 145 -16.40 12.89 19.69
N LYS A 146 -17.40 13.65 20.14
CA LYS A 146 -17.96 13.53 21.48
C LYS A 146 -19.06 12.48 21.46
N PHE A 147 -18.68 11.22 21.70
CA PHE A 147 -19.66 10.15 21.90
C PHE A 147 -20.46 10.44 23.19
N PRO A 148 -21.80 10.29 23.17
CA PRO A 148 -22.61 10.29 24.39
C PRO A 148 -22.10 9.26 25.39
N GLU A 149 -22.22 9.55 26.69
CA GLU A 149 -21.69 8.70 27.77
C GLU A 149 -22.23 7.26 27.72
N ASN A 150 -23.48 7.10 27.30
CA ASN A 150 -24.16 5.82 27.15
C ASN A 150 -24.08 5.22 25.74
N TYR A 151 -23.28 5.78 24.83
CA TYR A 151 -23.22 5.31 23.45
C TYR A 151 -22.72 3.87 23.35
N PHE A 152 -21.56 3.55 23.92
CA PHE A 152 -21.02 2.19 23.79
C PHE A 152 -21.69 1.20 24.74
N SER A 153 -22.15 1.69 25.90
CA SER A 153 -22.90 0.91 26.89
C SER A 153 -23.50 1.79 27.96
N GLU A 154 -24.61 1.35 28.56
CA GLU A 154 -25.17 1.93 29.80
C GLU A 154 -24.43 1.47 31.07
N GLY A 155 -23.29 0.80 30.94
CA GLY A 155 -22.47 0.29 32.05
C GLY A 155 -21.99 -1.15 31.83
N VAL A 156 -21.18 -1.67 32.76
CA VAL A 156 -20.61 -3.03 32.68
C VAL A 156 -21.71 -4.11 32.67
N SER A 157 -22.81 -3.88 33.38
CA SER A 157 -23.97 -4.76 33.41
C SER A 157 -24.56 -5.01 32.01
N HIS A 158 -24.52 -4.02 31.12
CA HIS A 158 -25.02 -4.13 29.75
C HIS A 158 -24.26 -5.19 28.92
N TYR A 159 -22.98 -5.42 29.24
CA TYR A 159 -22.17 -6.48 28.62
C TYR A 159 -22.39 -7.86 29.22
N ILE A 160 -22.96 -7.94 30.43
CA ILE A 160 -23.21 -9.20 31.15
C ILE A 160 -24.62 -9.72 30.85
N ALA A 161 -25.63 -8.84 30.86
CA ALA A 161 -27.00 -9.14 30.52
C ALA A 161 -27.64 -7.92 29.84
N HIS A 162 -28.13 -8.08 28.62
CA HIS A 162 -28.88 -7.04 27.91
C HIS A 162 -30.38 -7.31 28.03
N SER A 163 -31.15 -6.27 28.33
CA SER A 163 -32.59 -6.36 28.54
C SER A 163 -33.34 -6.50 27.21
N LYS A 164 -34.49 -7.20 27.18
CA LYS A 164 -35.39 -7.17 26.01
C LYS A 164 -35.80 -5.72 25.74
N GLY A 165 -35.43 -5.20 24.57
CA GLY A 165 -35.71 -3.81 24.15
C GLY A 165 -34.49 -2.88 24.07
N GLN A 166 -33.31 -3.34 24.52
CA GLN A 166 -32.05 -2.61 24.35
C GLN A 166 -31.24 -3.19 23.17
N ASN A 167 -30.48 -2.34 22.48
CA ASN A 167 -29.53 -2.80 21.46
C ASN A 167 -28.45 -3.65 22.11
N ALA A 168 -28.04 -4.73 21.44
CA ALA A 168 -26.90 -5.52 21.92
C ALA A 168 -25.65 -4.63 22.01
N PRO A 169 -24.84 -4.75 23.07
CA PRO A 169 -23.66 -3.92 23.25
C PRO A 169 -22.66 -4.15 22.10
N ILE A 170 -21.98 -3.08 21.68
CA ILE A 170 -20.94 -3.15 20.66
C ILE A 170 -19.87 -4.15 21.12
N ALA A 171 -19.40 -5.01 20.22
CA ALA A 171 -18.46 -6.03 20.61
C ALA A 171 -17.09 -5.41 20.96
N VAL A 172 -16.59 -5.70 22.17
CA VAL A 172 -15.27 -5.22 22.63
C VAL A 172 -14.13 -5.55 21.64
N PRO A 173 -14.06 -6.74 21.02
CA PRO A 173 -13.03 -7.02 20.01
C PRO A 173 -13.06 -6.07 18.82
N SER A 174 -14.24 -5.65 18.34
CA SER A 174 -14.32 -4.67 17.25
C SER A 174 -13.79 -3.30 17.67
N LEU A 175 -14.08 -2.87 18.90
CA LEU A 175 -13.51 -1.64 19.45
C LEU A 175 -11.98 -1.71 19.47
N ILE A 176 -11.42 -2.78 20.02
CA ILE A 176 -9.96 -2.95 20.10
C ILE A 176 -9.33 -2.87 18.72
N VAL A 177 -9.87 -3.60 17.74
CA VAL A 177 -9.35 -3.61 16.36
C VAL A 177 -9.35 -2.21 15.75
N LEU A 178 -10.49 -1.52 15.82
CA LEU A 178 -10.66 -0.21 15.20
C LEU A 178 -9.82 0.87 15.89
N TYR A 179 -9.81 0.91 17.23
CA TYR A 179 -8.99 1.87 17.98
C TYR A 179 -7.48 1.60 17.82
N LYS A 180 -7.07 0.34 17.74
CA LYS A 180 -5.65 0.00 17.48
C LYS A 180 -5.24 0.34 16.05
N PHE A 181 -6.17 0.32 15.08
CA PHE A 181 -5.84 0.54 13.68
C PHE A 181 -5.32 1.94 13.41
N PHE A 182 -6.02 2.98 13.89
CA PHE A 182 -5.66 4.37 13.62
C PHE A 182 -4.63 4.95 14.60
N GLN A 183 -4.28 4.22 15.66
CA GLN A 183 -3.21 4.66 16.56
C GLN A 183 -1.88 4.74 15.80
N TRP A 184 -1.23 5.89 15.90
CA TRP A 184 0.08 6.11 15.32
C TRP A 184 1.10 5.15 15.93
N LYS A 185 1.75 4.32 15.10
CA LYS A 185 2.69 3.30 15.57
C LYS A 185 4.14 3.76 15.60
N GLY A 186 4.47 4.93 15.05
CA GLY A 186 5.82 5.53 15.10
C GLY A 186 6.95 4.70 14.49
N ASP A 187 6.63 3.57 13.87
CA ASP A 187 7.56 2.56 13.35
C ASP A 187 7.81 2.71 11.84
N GLY A 188 7.10 3.63 11.17
CA GLY A 188 7.28 3.97 9.77
C GLY A 188 8.20 5.17 9.56
N ILE A 189 8.94 5.18 8.44
CA ILE A 189 9.63 6.38 7.94
C ILE A 189 8.56 7.40 7.57
N ASP A 190 8.47 8.50 8.31
CA ASP A 190 7.59 9.63 7.96
C ASP A 190 8.23 10.39 6.79
N ARG A 191 7.51 10.50 5.67
CA ARG A 191 8.00 11.24 4.50
C ARG A 191 8.17 12.73 4.79
N LEU A 192 7.43 13.26 5.77
CA LEU A 192 7.55 14.62 6.24
C LEU A 192 8.83 14.85 7.05
N ASP A 193 9.54 13.80 7.47
CA ASP A 193 10.87 13.94 8.11
C ASP A 193 11.86 14.68 7.20
N ASN A 194 11.76 14.47 5.88
CA ASN A 194 12.59 15.17 4.89
C ASN A 194 12.29 16.68 4.81
N TYR A 195 11.14 17.12 5.30
CA TYR A 195 10.67 18.50 5.27
C TYR A 195 10.63 19.13 6.67
N ARG A 196 11.20 18.46 7.69
CA ARG A 196 11.39 19.08 9.02
C ARG A 196 12.20 20.36 8.95
N THR A 197 13.09 20.46 7.96
CA THR A 197 13.88 21.66 7.74
C THR A 197 13.91 22.07 6.28
N ILE A 198 13.86 23.38 6.03
CA ILE A 198 14.03 24.04 4.73
C ILE A 198 15.26 24.96 4.81
N THR A 199 15.93 25.18 3.68
CA THR A 199 17.06 26.13 3.61
C THR A 199 16.56 27.56 3.42
N GLU A 200 17.32 28.57 3.88
CA GLU A 200 16.91 29.97 3.68
C GLU A 200 16.64 30.35 2.21
N PRO A 201 17.48 29.95 1.23
CA PRO A 201 17.21 30.26 -0.18
C PRO A 201 15.92 29.62 -0.73
N GLU A 202 15.47 28.51 -0.17
CA GLU A 202 14.20 27.87 -0.53
C GLU A 202 13.02 28.54 0.20
N PHE A 203 13.22 28.94 1.46
CA PHE A 203 12.24 29.68 2.25
C PHE A 203 11.89 31.03 1.61
N GLU A 204 12.88 31.79 1.15
CA GLU A 204 12.68 33.08 0.49
C GLU A 204 11.93 32.97 -0.85
N LYS A 205 11.94 31.79 -1.48
CA LYS A 205 11.20 31.52 -2.72
C LYS A 205 9.73 31.16 -2.49
N LEU A 206 9.31 30.96 -1.24
CA LEU A 206 7.92 30.65 -0.92
C LEU A 206 7.03 31.86 -1.18
N GLN A 207 6.00 31.67 -2.01
CA GLN A 207 5.02 32.69 -2.34
C GLN A 207 3.62 32.25 -1.92
N GLY A 208 2.76 33.23 -1.59
CA GLY A 208 1.36 32.96 -1.19
C GLY A 208 1.20 32.32 0.19
N VAL A 209 2.28 32.22 0.97
CA VAL A 209 2.24 31.69 2.34
C VAL A 209 1.81 32.80 3.32
N PRO A 210 0.80 32.57 4.19
CA PRO A 210 0.38 33.56 5.17
C PRO A 210 1.54 34.00 6.10
N PRO A 211 1.64 35.29 6.49
CA PRO A 211 2.76 35.79 7.29
C PRO A 211 3.01 35.02 8.60
N GLN A 212 1.94 34.64 9.28
CA GLN A 212 1.99 33.83 10.51
C GLN A 212 2.63 32.44 10.29
N VAL A 213 2.45 31.85 9.12
CA VAL A 213 3.04 30.55 8.79
C VAL A 213 4.52 30.71 8.46
N LEU A 214 4.90 31.77 7.75
CA LEU A 214 6.30 32.12 7.49
C LEU A 214 7.07 32.34 8.80
N GLU A 215 6.48 33.00 9.78
CA GLU A 215 7.09 33.19 11.10
C GLU A 215 7.35 31.85 11.82
N ILE A 216 6.36 30.95 11.81
CA ILE A 216 6.49 29.60 12.41
C ILE A 216 7.58 28.80 11.68
N MET A 217 7.57 28.78 10.36
CA MET A 217 8.56 28.09 9.54
C MET A 217 9.96 28.63 9.81
N ARG A 218 10.14 29.96 9.86
CA ARG A 218 11.44 30.58 10.19
C ARG A 218 11.93 30.22 11.58
N LYS A 219 11.02 30.13 12.56
CA LYS A 219 11.37 29.82 13.96
C LYS A 219 11.75 28.35 14.19
N TRP A 220 11.10 27.41 13.50
CA TRP A 220 11.19 25.98 13.82
C TRP A 220 11.67 25.08 12.68
N GLY A 221 11.66 25.58 11.45
CA GLY A 221 11.90 24.80 10.24
C GLY A 221 13.01 25.35 9.35
N VAL A 222 13.49 26.57 9.53
CA VAL A 222 14.60 27.06 8.69
C VAL A 222 15.95 26.74 9.34
N LYS A 223 16.81 26.05 8.59
CA LYS A 223 18.22 25.89 8.96
C LYS A 223 18.97 27.17 8.58
N THR A 224 19.44 27.90 9.59
CA THR A 224 20.41 29.00 9.44
C THR A 224 21.74 28.49 8.92
#